data_AF-A0A815TJ73-F1
#
_entry.id   AF-A0A815TJ73-F1
#
_cell.length_a   1.000
_cell.length_b   1.000
_cell.length_c   1.000
_cell.angle_alpha   90.00
_cell.angle_beta   90.00
_cell.angle_gamma   90.00
#
_symmetry.space_group_name_H-M   'P 1'
#
loop_
_entity.id
_entity.type
_entity.pdbx_description
1 polymer ?
#
loop_
_entity_poly.entity_id
_entity_poly.type
_entity_poly.pdbx_seq_one_letter_code
_entity_poly.pdbx_strand_id
1 'polypeptide(L)'
;MLDKLLLIRPTSLTCLVSVCKRFIRTAPPTNPPTSAELSSGIIKEEKTAIDSTGKIFTFRHGPPPNITPVDDLGPYEIRLQNIGCKNRRFDRIVVQRMKHSPNADEIIENLGSYDPMPNDKNEILVAVNLKRLRYWIGTEGVVINPWVQKLLGRCGFFPVDPADYVDAYRARKITENRLRYPEKNDDEEEKQQEETA
;
A
#
# COMPACT_ATOMS: atom_id res chain seq x y z
N MET A 1 -25.30 -49.76 9.83
CA MET A 1 -24.60 -50.07 11.10
C MET A 1 -23.96 -48.78 11.56
N LEU A 2 -24.68 -48.05 12.41
CA LEU A 2 -24.33 -47.82 13.82
C LEU A 2 -23.14 -46.85 13.93
N ASP A 3 -23.38 -45.56 14.06
CA ASP A 3 -23.73 -44.84 15.31
C ASP A 3 -22.59 -44.77 16.33
N LYS A 4 -22.32 -43.53 16.77
CA LYS A 4 -21.67 -43.00 18.00
C LYS A 4 -20.87 -41.76 17.59
N LEU A 5 -21.29 -40.50 17.73
CA LEU A 5 -22.03 -39.80 18.81
C LEU A 5 -21.36 -39.99 20.19
N LEU A 6 -20.66 -38.93 20.64
CA LEU A 6 -20.27 -38.53 22.01
C LEU A 6 -19.18 -37.43 21.85
N LEU A 7 -19.34 -36.13 22.07
CA LEU A 7 -20.15 -35.33 23.00
C LEU A 7 -19.72 -35.47 24.48
N ILE A 8 -18.64 -34.79 24.88
CA ILE A 8 -18.30 -34.41 26.27
C ILE A 8 -17.47 -33.10 26.19
N ARG A 9 -18.08 -31.91 26.17
CA ARG A 9 -18.42 -30.98 27.28
C ARG A 9 -17.28 -30.54 28.23
N PRO A 10 -17.25 -29.23 28.59
CA PRO A 10 -16.20 -28.56 29.35
C PRO A 10 -16.41 -28.67 30.87
N THR A 11 -15.33 -28.70 31.64
CA THR A 11 -15.37 -28.72 33.12
C THR A 11 -14.62 -27.54 33.74
N SER A 12 -15.41 -26.70 34.43
CA SER A 12 -15.15 -26.02 35.73
C SER A 12 -13.78 -25.35 35.96
N LEU A 13 -13.64 -24.03 36.09
CA LEU A 13 -14.04 -23.15 37.22
C LEU A 13 -13.65 -23.64 38.62
N THR A 14 -12.81 -22.81 39.26
CA THR A 14 -12.52 -22.64 40.70
C THR A 14 -11.46 -23.52 41.40
N CYS A 15 -10.33 -22.90 41.78
CA CYS A 15 -9.84 -22.95 43.16
C CYS A 15 -8.74 -21.90 43.45
N LEU A 16 -8.99 -21.12 44.52
CA LEU A 16 -8.04 -20.53 45.49
C LEU A 16 -7.05 -19.47 44.96
N VAL A 17 -7.31 -18.17 45.10
CA VAL A 17 -7.16 -17.38 46.36
C VAL A 17 -5.96 -17.86 47.20
N SER A 18 -4.80 -17.24 46.98
CA SER A 18 -3.80 -17.05 48.02
C SER A 18 -3.20 -15.64 47.91
N VAL A 19 -3.05 -15.04 49.08
CA VAL A 19 -2.77 -13.65 49.38
C VAL A 19 -1.33 -13.30 49.02
N CYS A 20 -1.15 -12.25 48.22
CA CYS A 20 0.08 -11.46 48.24
C CYS A 20 -0.28 -9.98 48.08
N LYS A 21 -0.64 -9.40 49.22
CA LYS A 21 -0.85 -7.97 49.45
C LYS A 21 0.52 -7.29 49.34
N ARG A 22 0.88 -6.75 48.17
CA ARG A 22 2.04 -5.85 48.00
C ARG A 22 1.58 -4.48 47.53
N PHE A 23 1.16 -3.70 48.53
CA PHE A 23 1.39 -2.26 48.68
C PHE A 23 1.51 -1.43 47.38
N ILE A 24 0.36 -0.99 46.87
CA ILE A 24 0.26 0.11 45.91
C ILE A 24 0.66 1.38 46.67
N ARG A 25 1.86 1.92 46.42
CA ARG A 25 2.18 3.31 46.77
C ARG A 25 1.42 4.22 45.80
N THR A 26 0.28 4.73 46.22
CA THR A 26 -0.35 5.90 45.60
C THR A 26 0.51 7.12 45.91
N ALA A 27 1.09 7.74 44.87
CA ALA A 27 1.74 9.04 45.00
C ALA A 27 0.66 10.12 45.31
N PRO A 28 0.93 11.10 46.19
CA PRO A 28 -0.01 12.17 46.48
C PRO A 28 -0.13 13.14 45.28
N PRO A 29 -1.29 13.77 45.07
CA PRO A 29 -1.46 14.78 44.03
C PRO A 29 -0.68 16.04 44.40
N THR A 30 0.33 16.38 43.61
CA THR A 30 1.00 17.68 43.68
C THR A 30 0.14 18.71 42.96
N ASN A 31 -0.29 19.75 43.68
CA ASN A 31 -1.05 20.87 43.12
C ASN A 31 -0.25 21.58 42.01
N PRO A 32 -0.91 22.09 40.96
CA PRO A 32 -0.23 22.88 39.93
C PRO A 32 0.24 24.23 40.51
N PRO A 33 1.44 24.72 40.16
CA PRO A 33 1.90 26.02 40.63
C PRO A 33 1.08 27.16 40.00
N THR A 34 0.66 28.04 40.90
CA THR A 34 0.05 29.34 40.70
C THR A 34 0.82 30.20 39.69
N SER A 35 0.07 30.94 38.88
CA SER A 35 0.52 31.96 37.94
C SER A 35 1.29 33.10 38.62
N ALA A 36 2.59 32.94 38.82
CA ALA A 36 3.54 34.03 39.06
C ALA A 36 4.95 33.47 38.93
N GLU A 37 5.56 33.63 37.75
CA GLU A 37 7.00 33.89 37.57
C GLU A 37 7.29 34.06 36.06
N LEU A 38 6.85 35.20 35.53
CA LEU A 38 7.61 35.86 34.48
C LEU A 38 8.88 36.42 35.13
N SER A 39 10.04 35.81 34.88
CA SER A 39 11.28 36.54 34.60
C SER A 39 12.47 35.59 34.45
N SER A 40 13.18 35.77 33.33
CA SER A 40 14.58 35.41 33.10
C SER A 40 14.99 33.94 33.27
N GLY A 41 15.34 33.29 32.16
CA GLY A 41 16.32 32.20 32.17
C GLY A 41 15.98 31.03 31.26
N ILE A 42 16.52 31.07 30.05
CA ILE A 42 16.68 29.89 29.20
C ILE A 42 17.66 28.94 29.90
N ILE A 43 17.21 27.76 30.36
CA ILE A 43 18.07 26.58 30.50
C ILE A 43 17.26 25.35 30.09
N LYS A 44 17.54 24.84 28.88
CA LYS A 44 17.13 23.48 28.46
C LYS A 44 18.15 22.51 29.07
N GLU A 45 17.70 21.51 29.81
CA GLU A 45 18.56 20.41 30.25
C GLU A 45 19.04 19.60 29.04
N GLU A 46 20.32 19.78 28.70
CA GLU A 46 21.00 19.01 27.66
C GLU A 46 21.73 17.84 28.33
N LYS A 47 21.15 16.63 28.25
CA LYS A 47 21.84 15.39 28.66
C LYS A 47 23.01 15.15 27.72
N THR A 48 24.18 15.60 28.12
CA THR A 48 25.44 15.44 27.38
C THR A 48 26.18 14.21 27.92
N ALA A 49 26.39 13.21 27.06
CA ALA A 49 27.34 12.13 27.34
C ALA A 49 28.73 12.60 26.90
N ILE A 50 29.72 12.44 27.77
CA ILE A 50 31.11 12.86 27.58
C ILE A 50 31.97 11.59 27.43
N ASP A 51 32.68 11.46 26.31
CA ASP A 51 33.65 10.38 26.12
C ASP A 51 34.92 10.65 26.96
N SER A 52 35.77 9.63 27.15
CA SER A 52 37.01 9.72 27.95
C SER A 52 38.05 10.75 27.45
N THR A 53 37.81 11.33 26.28
CA THR A 53 38.62 12.40 25.67
C THR A 53 38.02 13.81 25.86
N GLY A 54 36.93 13.93 26.61
CA GLY A 54 36.28 15.21 26.92
C GLY A 54 35.41 15.79 25.80
N LYS A 55 35.10 14.99 24.77
CA LYS A 55 34.24 15.43 23.66
C LYS A 55 32.76 15.23 24.03
N ILE A 56 32.01 16.34 24.04
CA ILE A 56 30.58 16.35 24.31
C ILE A 56 29.82 15.87 23.06
N PHE A 57 29.16 14.71 23.16
CA PHE A 57 28.21 14.25 22.15
C PHE A 57 26.84 14.85 22.45
N THR A 58 26.48 15.94 21.77
CA THR A 58 25.08 16.35 21.73
C THR A 58 24.36 15.40 20.79
N PHE A 59 23.43 14.61 21.31
CA PHE A 59 22.57 13.78 20.49
C PHE A 59 21.63 14.73 19.73
N ARG A 60 22.11 15.22 18.58
CA ARG A 60 21.30 16.04 17.66
C ARG A 60 20.21 15.14 17.11
N HIS A 61 19.13 14.99 17.86
CA HIS A 61 17.86 14.65 17.27
C HIS A 61 17.63 15.78 16.26
N GLY A 62 17.70 15.44 14.97
CA GLY A 62 17.29 16.38 13.92
C GLY A 62 15.91 16.92 14.29
N PRO A 63 15.53 18.12 13.79
CA PRO A 63 14.18 18.61 14.00
C PRO A 63 13.19 17.46 13.68
N PRO A 64 12.19 17.21 14.55
CA PRO A 64 11.23 16.15 14.28
C PRO A 64 10.73 16.34 12.85
N PRO A 65 10.63 15.27 12.04
CA PRO A 65 10.11 15.40 10.69
C PRO A 65 8.80 16.17 10.79
N ASN A 66 8.70 17.24 10.03
CA ASN A 66 7.55 18.13 10.08
C ASN A 66 6.33 17.27 9.71
N ILE A 67 5.51 16.90 10.71
CA ILE A 67 4.25 16.21 10.47
C ILE A 67 3.38 17.27 9.81
N THR A 68 3.37 17.30 8.48
CA THR A 68 2.49 18.20 7.75
C THR A 68 1.07 17.89 8.19
N PRO A 69 0.25 18.91 8.52
CA PRO A 69 -1.18 18.69 8.73
C PRO A 69 -1.77 17.91 7.56
N VAL A 70 -2.66 16.96 7.85
CA VAL A 70 -3.33 16.05 6.89
C VAL A 70 -4.18 16.81 5.84
N ASP A 71 -4.25 18.14 5.94
CA ASP A 71 -5.15 18.98 5.15
C ASP A 71 -4.59 19.41 3.78
N ASP A 72 -3.30 19.16 3.49
CA ASP A 72 -2.64 19.54 2.22
C ASP A 72 -2.47 18.36 1.21
N LEU A 73 -3.23 17.28 1.38
CA LEU A 73 -3.02 16.00 0.69
C LEU A 73 -3.59 15.92 -0.75
N GLY A 74 -4.18 17.01 -1.24
CA GLY A 74 -4.71 17.14 -2.61
C GLY A 74 -6.08 16.46 -2.81
N PRO A 75 -6.58 16.43 -4.05
CA PRO A 75 -7.86 15.79 -4.38
C PRO A 75 -7.81 14.28 -4.19
N TYR A 76 -8.99 13.66 -4.14
CA TYR A 76 -9.10 12.20 -4.14
C TYR A 76 -8.78 11.64 -5.53
N GLU A 77 -8.06 10.54 -5.58
CA GLU A 77 -7.68 9.82 -6.78
C GLU A 77 -8.14 8.36 -6.67
N ILE A 78 -8.84 7.87 -7.70
CA ILE A 78 -9.09 6.44 -7.88
C ILE A 78 -7.91 5.86 -8.66
N ARG A 79 -7.13 4.98 -8.03
CA ARG A 79 -5.88 4.46 -8.59
C ARG A 79 -5.65 2.97 -8.32
N LEU A 80 -4.63 2.42 -8.96
CA LEU A 80 -4.15 1.06 -8.71
C LEU A 80 -3.00 1.11 -7.70
N GLN A 81 -3.15 0.38 -6.60
CA GLN A 81 -2.10 0.15 -5.62
C GLN A 81 -1.58 -1.27 -5.75
N ASN A 82 -0.26 -1.46 -5.84
CA ASN A 82 0.35 -2.78 -5.94
C ASN A 82 0.68 -3.33 -4.53
N ILE A 83 0.09 -4.49 -4.18
CA ILE A 83 0.31 -5.20 -2.91
C ILE A 83 0.98 -6.56 -3.13
N GLY A 84 1.25 -6.92 -4.38
CA GLY A 84 1.83 -8.20 -4.74
C GLY A 84 3.30 -8.36 -4.32
N CYS A 85 3.82 -9.56 -4.49
CA CYS A 85 5.25 -9.84 -4.32
C CYS A 85 6.05 -9.44 -5.57
N LYS A 86 7.38 -9.45 -5.44
CA LYS A 86 8.27 -9.35 -6.61
C LYS A 86 7.91 -10.44 -7.63
N ASN A 87 7.87 -10.07 -8.91
CA ASN A 87 7.50 -10.96 -10.04
C ASN A 87 6.07 -11.53 -9.99
N ARG A 88 5.23 -11.12 -9.03
CA ARG A 88 3.81 -11.47 -8.96
C ARG A 88 3.00 -10.26 -8.51
N ARG A 89 2.69 -9.39 -9.48
CA ARG A 89 1.86 -8.21 -9.25
C ARG A 89 0.43 -8.62 -8.90
N PHE A 90 -0.15 -7.94 -7.91
CA PHE A 90 -1.56 -8.00 -7.54
C PHE A 90 -1.97 -6.60 -7.11
N ASP A 91 -2.92 -6.00 -7.80
CA ASP A 91 -3.32 -4.62 -7.55
C ASP A 91 -4.70 -4.55 -6.90
N ARG A 92 -4.87 -3.56 -6.02
CA ARG A 92 -6.20 -3.14 -5.55
C ARG A 92 -6.59 -1.84 -6.23
N ILE A 93 -7.86 -1.72 -6.56
CA ILE A 93 -8.46 -0.47 -7.01
C ILE A 93 -8.87 0.28 -5.76
N VAL A 94 -8.19 1.38 -5.45
CA VAL A 94 -8.33 2.10 -4.19
C VAL A 94 -8.66 3.56 -4.43
N VAL A 95 -9.34 4.16 -3.45
CA VAL A 95 -9.48 5.62 -3.33
C VAL A 95 -8.44 6.09 -2.33
N GLN A 96 -7.56 6.98 -2.79
CA GLN A 96 -6.51 7.58 -1.98
C GLN A 96 -6.45 9.08 -2.28
N ARG A 97 -5.71 9.83 -1.47
CA ARG A 97 -5.41 11.23 -1.82
C ARG A 97 -4.23 11.28 -2.77
N MET A 98 -4.30 12.16 -3.76
CA MET A 98 -3.35 12.22 -4.89
C MET A 98 -1.89 12.43 -4.45
N LYS A 99 -1.66 13.19 -3.38
CA LYS A 99 -0.31 13.49 -2.87
C LYS A 99 0.35 12.29 -2.17
N HIS A 100 -0.42 11.27 -1.77
CA HIS A 100 0.17 10.07 -1.20
C HIS A 100 0.97 9.29 -2.23
N SER A 101 1.99 8.58 -1.74
CA SER A 101 2.68 7.60 -2.55
C SER A 101 1.68 6.53 -3.03
N PRO A 102 1.84 5.99 -4.26
CA PRO A 102 0.93 4.96 -4.80
C PRO A 102 0.76 3.73 -3.92
N ASN A 103 1.78 3.40 -3.12
CA ASN A 103 1.77 2.27 -2.21
C ASN A 103 1.68 2.72 -0.74
N ALA A 104 1.12 3.90 -0.47
CA ALA A 104 0.87 4.33 0.91
C ALA A 104 -0.15 3.40 1.59
N ASP A 105 0.10 3.06 2.86
CA ASP A 105 -0.81 2.23 3.64
C ASP A 105 -2.14 2.95 3.93
N GLU A 106 -2.14 4.29 3.93
CA GLU A 106 -3.33 5.10 4.10
C GLU A 106 -4.23 5.00 2.85
N ILE A 107 -5.37 4.35 3.03
CA ILE A 107 -6.39 4.14 2.01
C ILE A 107 -7.72 4.59 2.59
N ILE A 108 -8.49 5.36 1.82
CA ILE A 108 -9.82 5.81 2.24
C ILE A 108 -10.81 4.66 2.06
N GLU A 109 -10.78 4.03 0.89
CA GLU A 109 -11.63 2.87 0.59
C GLU A 109 -10.99 1.96 -0.45
N ASN A 110 -11.18 0.65 -0.27
CA ASN A 110 -10.88 -0.35 -1.28
C ASN A 110 -12.14 -0.64 -2.13
N LEU A 111 -12.08 -0.34 -3.43
CA LEU A 111 -13.19 -0.53 -4.36
C LEU A 111 -13.18 -1.90 -5.04
N GLY A 112 -12.01 -2.56 -5.10
CA GLY A 112 -11.86 -3.76 -5.90
C GLY A 112 -10.43 -4.30 -6.01
N SER A 113 -10.27 -5.31 -6.84
CA SER A 113 -8.98 -5.96 -7.10
C SER A 113 -8.79 -6.23 -8.58
N TYR A 114 -7.52 -6.23 -9.00
CA TYR A 114 -7.08 -6.50 -10.35
C TYR A 114 -5.88 -7.45 -10.32
N ASP A 115 -6.00 -8.58 -11.00
CA ASP A 115 -4.92 -9.53 -11.18
C ASP A 115 -4.46 -9.53 -12.66
N PRO A 116 -3.31 -8.92 -12.99
CA PRO A 116 -2.79 -8.88 -14.35
C PRO A 116 -2.26 -10.23 -14.86
N MET A 117 -1.95 -11.17 -13.96
CA MET A 117 -1.43 -12.47 -14.37
C MET A 117 -2.58 -13.39 -14.80
N PRO A 118 -2.47 -14.06 -15.96
CA PRO A 118 -3.49 -15.00 -16.38
C PRO A 118 -3.53 -16.21 -15.44
N ASN A 119 -4.74 -16.64 -15.11
CA ASN A 119 -4.97 -17.89 -14.39
C ASN A 119 -4.80 -19.11 -15.32
N ASP A 120 -4.97 -20.34 -14.81
CA ASP A 120 -4.95 -21.59 -15.59
C ASP A 120 -5.95 -21.60 -16.77
N LYS A 121 -7.00 -20.77 -16.68
CA LYS A 121 -8.01 -20.57 -17.73
C LYS A 121 -7.65 -19.46 -18.72
N ASN A 122 -6.46 -18.85 -18.61
CA ASN A 122 -6.01 -17.69 -19.38
C ASN A 122 -6.92 -16.45 -19.25
N GLU A 123 -7.58 -16.32 -18.10
CA GLU A 123 -8.46 -15.19 -17.78
C GLU A 123 -7.73 -14.19 -16.87
N ILE A 124 -7.98 -12.90 -17.11
CA ILE A 124 -7.53 -11.80 -16.25
C ILE A 124 -8.70 -11.42 -15.35
N LEU A 125 -8.47 -11.45 -14.04
CA LEU A 125 -9.54 -11.24 -13.05
C LEU A 125 -9.60 -9.77 -12.61
N VAL A 126 -10.80 -9.20 -12.70
CA VAL A 126 -11.11 -7.84 -12.26
C VAL A 126 -12.39 -7.89 -11.43
N ALA A 127 -12.30 -7.49 -10.17
CA ALA A 127 -13.46 -7.37 -9.29
C ALA A 127 -13.63 -5.92 -8.89
N VAL A 128 -14.81 -5.34 -9.14
CA VAL A 128 -15.10 -3.92 -8.85
C VAL A 128 -16.46 -3.78 -8.19
N ASN A 129 -16.50 -3.06 -7.07
CA ASN A 129 -17.75 -2.65 -6.45
C ASN A 129 -18.34 -1.43 -7.20
N LEU A 130 -19.24 -1.70 -8.14
CA LEU A 130 -19.87 -0.68 -8.99
C LEU A 130 -20.67 0.36 -8.18
N LYS A 131 -21.28 -0.04 -7.05
CA LYS A 131 -22.07 0.89 -6.22
C LYS A 131 -21.17 1.96 -5.60
N ARG A 132 -20.02 1.54 -5.06
CA ARG A 132 -19.05 2.46 -4.44
C ARG A 132 -18.29 3.25 -5.49
N LEU A 133 -17.92 2.63 -6.61
CA LEU A 133 -17.30 3.33 -7.73
C LEU A 133 -18.17 4.50 -8.23
N ARG A 134 -19.47 4.27 -8.45
CA ARG A 134 -20.41 5.33 -8.88
C ARG A 134 -20.53 6.46 -7.86
N TYR A 135 -20.53 6.13 -6.56
CA TYR A 135 -20.57 7.13 -5.49
C TYR A 135 -19.34 8.05 -5.54
N TRP A 136 -18.15 7.48 -5.68
CA TRP A 136 -16.91 8.26 -5.76
C TRP A 136 -16.83 9.10 -7.03
N ILE A 137 -17.25 8.57 -8.18
CA ILE A 137 -17.29 9.34 -9.43
C ILE A 137 -18.27 10.53 -9.33
N GLY A 138 -19.38 10.37 -8.60
CA GLY A 138 -20.33 11.45 -8.34
C GLY A 138 -19.85 12.47 -7.30
N THR A 139 -18.75 12.21 -6.60
CA THR A 139 -18.19 13.14 -5.62
C THR A 139 -17.32 14.17 -6.35
N GLU A 140 -17.52 15.46 -6.06
CA GLU A 140 -16.78 16.53 -6.71
C GLU A 140 -15.27 16.44 -6.43
N GLY A 141 -14.47 16.69 -7.47
CA GLY A 141 -13.00 16.75 -7.35
C GLY A 141 -12.28 15.40 -7.30
N VAL A 142 -12.97 14.27 -7.56
CA VAL A 142 -12.31 12.96 -7.69
C VAL A 142 -11.65 12.82 -9.07
N VAL A 143 -10.36 12.52 -9.08
CA VAL A 143 -9.57 12.26 -10.28
C VAL A 143 -9.48 10.76 -10.51
N ILE A 144 -9.56 10.33 -11.77
CA ILE A 144 -9.41 8.92 -12.15
C ILE A 144 -8.04 8.75 -12.78
N ASN A 145 -7.27 7.78 -12.29
CA ASN A 145 -5.98 7.45 -12.89
C ASN A 145 -6.18 6.88 -14.32
N PRO A 146 -5.39 7.29 -15.33
CA PRO A 146 -5.52 6.80 -16.71
C PRO A 146 -5.52 5.28 -16.84
N TRP A 147 -4.75 4.57 -16.00
CA TRP A 147 -4.74 3.10 -16.00
C TRP A 147 -6.07 2.50 -15.54
N VAL A 148 -6.69 3.09 -14.51
CA VAL A 148 -8.02 2.68 -14.04
C VAL A 148 -9.08 3.01 -15.08
N GLN A 149 -8.98 4.17 -15.73
CA GLN A 149 -9.88 4.56 -16.82
C GLN A 149 -9.83 3.55 -17.98
N LYS A 150 -8.62 3.17 -18.44
CA LYS A 150 -8.44 2.13 -19.46
C LYS A 150 -9.04 0.79 -19.01
N LEU A 151 -8.77 0.37 -17.78
CA LEU A 151 -9.29 -0.88 -17.22
C LEU A 151 -10.82 -0.91 -17.24
N LEU A 152 -11.46 0.13 -16.70
CA LEU A 152 -12.91 0.25 -16.64
C LEU A 152 -13.56 0.49 -18.02
N GLY A 153 -12.82 1.07 -18.98
CA GLY A 153 -13.23 1.18 -20.37
C GLY A 153 -13.33 -0.20 -21.04
N ARG A 154 -12.36 -1.08 -20.79
CA ARG A 154 -12.39 -2.47 -21.27
C ARG A 154 -13.51 -3.29 -20.62
N CYS A 155 -13.87 -2.99 -19.36
CA CYS A 155 -15.02 -3.59 -18.68
C CYS A 155 -16.38 -3.09 -19.18
N GLY A 156 -16.41 -2.06 -20.03
CA GLY A 156 -17.66 -1.46 -20.55
C GLY A 156 -18.37 -0.52 -19.58
N PHE A 157 -17.69 -0.08 -18.50
CA PHE A 157 -18.23 0.94 -17.59
C PHE A 157 -17.98 2.36 -18.11
N PHE A 158 -16.77 2.61 -18.61
CA PHE A 158 -16.43 3.81 -19.37
C PHE A 158 -16.42 3.52 -20.87
N PRO A 159 -16.47 4.55 -21.74
CA PRO A 159 -16.07 4.37 -23.13
C PRO A 159 -14.61 3.90 -23.22
N VAL A 160 -14.28 3.21 -24.31
CA VAL A 160 -12.90 2.80 -24.59
C VAL A 160 -12.02 4.05 -24.70
N ASP A 161 -10.89 4.03 -24.01
CA ASP A 161 -9.97 5.17 -23.96
C ASP A 161 -9.34 5.42 -25.35
N PRO A 162 -9.21 6.68 -25.81
CA PRO A 162 -8.59 6.99 -27.10
C PRO A 162 -7.17 6.43 -27.24
N ALA A 163 -6.40 6.35 -26.15
CA ALA A 163 -5.05 5.79 -26.22
C ALA A 163 -5.06 4.28 -26.53
N ASP A 164 -6.10 3.54 -26.12
CA ASP A 164 -6.22 2.11 -26.44
C ASP A 164 -6.40 1.88 -27.96
N TYR A 165 -7.08 2.79 -28.69
CA TYR A 165 -7.15 2.72 -30.16
C TYR A 165 -5.79 2.97 -30.82
N VAL A 166 -5.05 3.95 -30.33
CA VAL A 166 -3.70 4.27 -30.83
C VAL A 166 -2.73 3.13 -30.55
N ASP A 167 -2.79 2.54 -29.35
CA ASP A 167 -1.97 1.40 -28.95
C ASP A 167 -2.29 0.17 -29.81
N ALA A 168 -3.57 -0.09 -30.08
CA ALA A 168 -4.00 -1.16 -30.98
C ALA A 168 -3.50 -0.94 -32.42
N TYR A 169 -3.57 0.29 -32.94
CA TYR A 169 -3.04 0.63 -34.26
C TYR A 169 -1.53 0.39 -34.34
N ARG A 170 -0.77 0.86 -33.35
CA ARG A 170 0.68 0.64 -33.25
C ARG A 170 1.02 -0.85 -33.18
N ALA A 171 0.31 -1.63 -32.36
CA ALA A 171 0.52 -3.07 -32.24
C ALA A 171 0.28 -3.81 -33.56
N ARG A 172 -0.76 -3.44 -34.31
CA ARG A 172 -1.02 -4.00 -35.65
C ARG A 172 0.11 -3.68 -36.62
N LYS A 173 0.60 -2.44 -36.63
CA LYS A 173 1.70 -2.02 -37.52
C LYS A 173 3.02 -2.73 -37.19
N ILE A 174 3.31 -2.91 -35.90
CA ILE A 174 4.49 -3.68 -35.45
C ILE A 174 4.37 -5.14 -35.89
N THR A 175 3.19 -5.74 -35.73
CA THR A 175 2.94 -7.13 -36.15
C THR A 175 3.07 -7.28 -37.67
N GLU A 176 2.50 -6.36 -38.44
CA GLU A 176 2.63 -6.33 -39.90
C GLU A 176 4.10 -6.20 -40.34
N ASN A 177 4.86 -5.30 -39.72
CA ASN A 177 6.27 -5.13 -40.03
C ASN A 177 7.08 -6.38 -39.69
N ARG A 178 6.82 -7.03 -38.56
CA ARG A 178 7.47 -8.30 -38.16
C ARG A 178 7.16 -9.43 -39.13
N LEU A 179 5.93 -9.51 -39.63
CA LEU A 179 5.55 -10.50 -40.64
C LEU A 179 6.18 -10.22 -42.01
N ARG A 180 6.34 -8.94 -42.37
CA ARG A 180 6.93 -8.52 -43.64
C ARG A 180 8.45 -8.69 -43.68
N TYR A 181 9.10 -8.42 -42.56
CA TYR A 181 10.54 -8.55 -42.36
C TYR A 181 10.77 -9.50 -41.18
N PRO A 182 10.63 -10.82 -41.39
CA PRO A 182 11.05 -11.77 -40.37
C PRO A 182 12.54 -11.56 -40.14
N GLU A 183 12.91 -11.28 -38.89
CA GLU A 183 14.32 -11.31 -38.49
C GLU A 183 14.82 -12.72 -38.85
N LYS A 184 15.91 -12.79 -39.63
CA LYS A 184 16.58 -14.07 -39.87
C LYS A 184 17.11 -14.51 -38.52
N ASN A 185 16.80 -15.74 -38.10
CA ASN A 185 17.41 -16.29 -36.91
C ASN A 185 18.89 -16.53 -37.22
N ASP A 186 19.75 -15.65 -36.72
CA ASP A 186 21.21 -15.82 -36.79
C ASP A 186 21.65 -17.17 -36.18
N ASP A 187 20.81 -17.75 -35.30
CA ASP A 187 20.96 -19.08 -34.69
C ASP A 187 20.88 -20.26 -35.68
N GLU A 188 20.26 -20.08 -36.86
CA GLU A 188 20.23 -21.11 -37.91
C GLU A 188 21.47 -21.06 -38.81
N GLU A 189 22.11 -19.89 -38.94
CA GLU A 189 23.34 -19.70 -39.72
C GLU A 189 24.56 -20.26 -38.96
N GLU A 190 24.60 -20.19 -37.62
CA GLU A 190 25.67 -20.81 -36.81
C GLU A 190 25.61 -22.35 -36.84
N LYS A 191 24.42 -22.97 -36.79
CA LYS A 191 24.28 -24.43 -36.84
C LYS A 191 24.70 -25.04 -38.18
N GLN A 192 24.46 -24.34 -39.28
CA GLN A 192 24.88 -24.80 -40.61
C GLN A 192 26.40 -24.69 -40.81
N GLN A 193 27.07 -23.77 -40.12
CA GLN A 193 28.53 -23.62 -40.16
C GLN A 193 29.25 -24.64 -39.28
N GLU A 194 28.65 -25.05 -38.16
CA GLU A 194 29.18 -26.16 -37.34
C GLU A 194 29.00 -27.54 -37.99
N GLU A 195 27.95 -27.75 -38.79
CA GLU A 195 27.73 -29.01 -39.52
C GLU A 195 28.55 -29.13 -40.82
N THR A 196 29.10 -28.03 -41.33
CA THR A 196 29.95 -28.01 -42.54
C THR A 196 31.46 -27.91 -42.25
N ALA A 197 31.86 -27.86 -40.98
CA ALA A 197 33.25 -27.91 -40.50
C ALA A 197 33.63 -29.32 -40.01
#